data_AF-A0AAN7PCT9-F1
#
_entry.id   AF-A0AAN7PCT9-F1
#
_cell.length_a   1.000
_cell.length_b   1.000
_cell.length_c   1.000
_cell.angle_alpha   90.00
_cell.angle_beta   90.00
_cell.angle_gamma   90.00
#
_symmetry.space_group_name_H-M   'P 1'
#
loop_
_entity.id
_entity.type
_entity.pdbx_description
1 polymer ?
#
loop_
_entity_poly.entity_id
_entity_poly.type
_entity_poly.pdbx_seq_one_letter_code
_entity_poly.pdbx_strand_id
1 'polypeptide(L)'
;MDNTDALENLLAHLGDFGKYQLMQFILHSIAAITASIHMISLQTVAAVPDHRCKIPDLDASVNSNFVVAALEAYVPKVETDKFDSCNMYNLTANDNSTIPCDSWVYDLTYYKSSRGMEWNFVP
;
A
#
# COMPACT_ATOMS: atom_id res chain seq x y z
N MET A 1 46.56 11.57 -32.62
CA MET A 1 45.73 10.43 -33.04
C MET A 1 44.42 10.60 -32.32
N ASP A 2 43.34 10.81 -33.08
CA ASP A 2 42.06 11.22 -32.53
C ASP A 2 41.42 10.04 -31.77
N ASN A 3 40.80 10.30 -30.63
CA ASN A 3 40.26 9.25 -29.76
C ASN A 3 39.08 8.50 -30.41
N THR A 4 38.42 9.15 -31.37
CA THR A 4 37.36 8.60 -32.23
C THR A 4 37.89 7.50 -33.16
N ASP A 5 39.04 7.71 -33.81
CA ASP A 5 39.66 6.71 -34.71
C ASP A 5 40.05 5.43 -33.96
N ALA A 6 40.52 5.57 -32.72
CA ALA A 6 40.85 4.42 -31.87
C ALA A 6 39.59 3.65 -31.44
N LEU A 7 38.50 4.37 -31.16
CA LEU A 7 37.22 3.78 -30.78
C LEU A 7 36.59 3.01 -31.95
N GLU A 8 36.56 3.58 -33.15
CA GLU A 8 36.00 2.92 -34.33
C GLU A 8 36.78 1.65 -34.72
N ASN A 9 38.12 1.69 -34.66
CA ASN A 9 38.95 0.51 -34.93
C ASN A 9 38.72 -0.63 -33.91
N LEU A 10 38.52 -0.29 -32.63
CA LEU A 10 38.18 -1.27 -31.60
C LEU A 10 36.77 -1.86 -31.80
N LEU A 11 35.79 -1.02 -32.18
CA LEU A 11 34.42 -1.47 -32.48
C LEU A 11 34.37 -2.36 -33.72
N ALA A 12 35.17 -2.06 -34.75
CA ALA A 12 35.29 -2.89 -35.94
C ALA A 12 35.79 -4.32 -35.64
N HIS A 13 36.63 -4.49 -34.61
CA HIS A 13 37.07 -5.82 -34.15
C HIS A 13 35.98 -6.59 -33.37
N LEU A 14 35.01 -5.90 -32.79
CA LEU A 14 33.96 -6.48 -31.96
C LEU A 14 32.83 -7.13 -32.78
N GLY A 15 32.72 -6.76 -34.06
CA GLY A 15 31.68 -7.24 -34.97
C GLY A 15 30.32 -6.58 -34.73
N ASP A 16 29.42 -6.76 -35.70
CA ASP A 16 28.10 -6.12 -35.71
C ASP A 16 27.11 -6.77 -34.75
N PHE A 17 26.02 -6.05 -34.42
CA PHE A 17 25.01 -6.56 -33.50
C PHE A 17 24.29 -7.79 -34.08
N GLY A 18 24.57 -8.96 -33.52
CA GLY A 18 24.14 -10.25 -34.05
C GLY A 18 22.74 -10.67 -33.61
N LYS A 19 22.15 -11.63 -34.34
CA LYS A 19 20.83 -12.22 -33.99
C LYS A 19 20.77 -12.78 -32.57
N TYR A 20 21.87 -13.36 -32.09
CA TYR A 20 21.96 -13.89 -30.73
C TYR A 20 21.97 -12.77 -29.68
N GLN A 21 22.74 -11.68 -29.92
CA GLN A 21 22.77 -10.52 -29.03
C GLN A 21 21.39 -9.85 -28.96
N LEU A 22 20.68 -9.77 -30.10
CA LEU A 22 19.29 -9.29 -30.12
C LEU A 22 18.36 -10.18 -29.30
N MET A 23 18.45 -11.49 -29.46
CA MET A 23 17.64 -12.43 -28.67
C MET A 23 17.92 -12.29 -27.17
N GLN A 24 19.20 -12.19 -26.78
CA GLN A 24 19.60 -11.99 -25.39
C GLN A 24 19.07 -10.66 -24.84
N PHE A 25 19.18 -9.57 -25.61
CA PHE A 25 18.66 -8.26 -25.23
C PHE A 25 17.14 -8.28 -25.01
N ILE A 26 16.40 -8.95 -25.89
CA ILE A 26 14.94 -9.12 -25.76
C ILE A 26 14.60 -9.91 -24.49
N LEU A 27 15.27 -11.04 -24.26
CA LEU A 27 15.04 -11.86 -23.06
C LEU A 27 15.35 -11.09 -21.78
N HIS A 28 16.44 -10.32 -21.76
CA HIS A 28 16.81 -9.49 -20.63
C HIS A 28 15.78 -8.37 -20.39
N SER A 29 15.29 -7.76 -21.47
CA SER A 29 14.24 -6.73 -21.40
C SER A 29 12.94 -7.29 -20.82
N ILE A 30 12.52 -8.48 -21.26
CA ILE A 30 11.34 -9.16 -20.72
C ILE A 30 11.51 -9.43 -19.23
N ALA A 31 12.67 -10.00 -18.83
CA ALA A 31 12.96 -10.28 -17.43
C ALA A 31 12.91 -9.01 -16.56
N ALA A 32 13.50 -7.91 -17.04
CA ALA A 32 13.50 -6.62 -16.35
C ALA A 32 12.07 -6.05 -16.20
N ILE A 33 11.25 -6.13 -17.25
CA ILE A 33 9.85 -5.69 -17.23
C ILE A 33 9.04 -6.53 -16.24
N THR A 34 9.18 -7.87 -16.29
CA THR A 34 8.47 -8.76 -15.37
C THR A 34 8.87 -8.50 -13.91
N ALA A 35 10.15 -8.32 -13.64
CA ALA A 35 10.62 -7.98 -12.29
C ALA A 35 10.05 -6.64 -11.81
N SER A 36 10.00 -5.63 -12.69
CA SER A 36 9.43 -4.31 -12.37
C SER A 36 7.94 -4.41 -12.04
N ILE A 37 7.16 -5.14 -12.86
CA ILE A 37 5.73 -5.36 -12.63
C ILE A 37 5.49 -6.09 -11.30
N HIS A 38 6.31 -7.11 -10.98
CA HIS A 38 6.21 -7.80 -9.70
C HIS A 38 6.45 -6.84 -8.52
N MET A 39 7.45 -5.97 -8.58
CA MET A 39 7.69 -5.02 -7.48
C MET A 39 6.53 -4.03 -7.32
N ILE A 40 5.96 -3.58 -8.43
CA ILE A 40 4.79 -2.70 -8.46
C ILE A 40 3.54 -3.40 -7.87
N SER A 41 3.38 -4.72 -8.03
CA SER A 41 2.19 -5.41 -7.48
C SER A 41 2.19 -5.46 -5.95
N LEU A 42 3.34 -5.38 -5.29
CA LEU A 42 3.43 -5.41 -3.83
C LEU A 42 2.79 -4.18 -3.16
N GLN A 43 2.77 -3.03 -3.85
CA GLN A 43 2.22 -1.81 -3.28
C GLN A 43 0.70 -1.87 -3.07
N THR A 44 -0.03 -2.62 -3.91
CA THR A 44 -1.49 -2.77 -3.79
C THR A 44 -1.88 -3.85 -2.78
N VAL A 45 -1.00 -4.84 -2.58
CA VAL A 45 -1.16 -5.88 -1.57
C VAL A 45 -1.05 -5.28 -0.16
N ALA A 46 -0.01 -4.49 0.08
CA ALA A 46 0.31 -3.97 1.40
C ALA A 46 -0.42 -2.66 1.77
N ALA A 47 -1.22 -2.09 0.87
CA ALA A 47 -1.95 -0.86 1.17
C ALA A 47 -2.98 -1.09 2.29
N VAL A 48 -2.85 -0.33 3.37
CA VAL A 48 -3.83 -0.28 4.47
C VAL A 48 -4.43 1.13 4.43
N PRO A 49 -5.69 1.28 4.00
CA PRO A 49 -6.33 2.58 3.96
C PRO A 49 -6.60 3.10 5.37
N ASP A 50 -7.01 4.36 5.47
CA ASP A 50 -7.48 4.94 6.72
C ASP A 50 -8.58 4.05 7.31
N HIS A 51 -8.47 3.78 8.59
CA HIS A 51 -9.34 2.87 9.30
C HIS A 51 -9.62 3.40 10.69
N ARG A 52 -10.76 2.95 11.20
CA ARG A 52 -11.18 3.18 12.57
C ARG A 52 -11.65 1.87 13.17
N CYS A 53 -11.76 1.85 14.47
CA CYS A 53 -12.33 0.72 15.16
C CYS A 53 -13.82 0.53 14.82
N LYS A 54 -14.24 -0.73 14.75
CA LYS A 54 -15.63 -1.11 14.52
C LYS A 54 -16.42 -0.94 15.82
N ILE A 55 -17.52 -0.20 15.74
CA ILE A 55 -18.40 0.09 16.88
C ILE A 55 -19.70 -0.68 16.63
N PRO A 56 -19.99 -1.75 17.40
CA PRO A 56 -21.16 -2.60 17.15
C PRO A 56 -22.48 -1.84 17.06
N ASP A 57 -22.70 -0.84 17.91
CA ASP A 57 -23.96 -0.08 17.96
C ASP A 57 -24.17 0.84 16.75
N LEU A 58 -23.09 1.40 16.21
CA LEU A 58 -23.14 2.34 15.07
C LEU A 58 -23.09 1.58 13.72
N ASP A 59 -22.23 0.57 13.65
CA ASP A 59 -21.91 -0.16 12.42
C ASP A 59 -22.85 -1.34 12.15
N ALA A 60 -23.80 -1.64 13.06
CA ALA A 60 -24.88 -2.59 12.80
C ALA A 60 -25.93 -2.06 11.81
N SER A 61 -26.03 -0.72 11.64
CA SER A 61 -26.88 -0.13 10.61
C SER A 61 -26.17 -0.17 9.25
N VAL A 62 -26.86 -0.66 8.22
CA VAL A 62 -26.34 -0.91 6.86
C VAL A 62 -25.83 0.36 6.15
N ASN A 63 -26.05 1.54 6.74
CA ASN A 63 -25.72 2.85 6.17
C ASN A 63 -24.71 3.64 7.04
N SER A 64 -23.80 2.93 7.71
CA SER A 64 -22.70 3.51 8.48
C SER A 64 -21.65 4.09 7.54
N ASN A 65 -21.86 5.34 7.09
CA ASN A 65 -20.80 6.11 6.46
C ASN A 65 -19.58 6.16 7.39
N PHE A 66 -18.37 6.10 6.82
CA PHE A 66 -17.11 6.23 7.57
C PHE A 66 -17.10 7.47 8.49
N VAL A 67 -17.80 8.52 8.07
CA VAL A 67 -18.04 9.76 8.82
C VAL A 67 -19.31 9.64 9.66
N VAL A 68 -19.15 9.34 10.95
CA VAL A 68 -20.24 9.45 11.92
C VAL A 68 -19.91 10.62 12.86
N ALA A 69 -20.78 11.63 12.95
CA ALA A 69 -20.62 12.72 13.91
C ALA A 69 -20.56 12.23 15.38
N ALA A 70 -21.03 11.00 15.63
CA ALA A 70 -20.98 10.33 16.92
C ALA A 70 -19.61 9.72 17.27
N LEU A 71 -18.61 9.72 16.37
CA LEU A 71 -17.30 9.09 16.63
C LEU A 71 -16.58 9.65 17.86
N GLU A 72 -16.79 10.92 18.18
CA GLU A 72 -16.18 11.60 19.32
C GLU A 72 -16.51 10.97 20.68
N ALA A 73 -17.67 10.29 20.78
CA ALA A 73 -18.08 9.59 22.00
C ALA A 73 -17.37 8.23 22.17
N TYR A 74 -16.82 7.67 21.10
CA TYR A 74 -16.30 6.29 21.08
C TYR A 74 -14.79 6.22 20.89
N VAL A 75 -14.19 7.22 20.23
CA VAL A 75 -12.77 7.19 19.86
C VAL A 75 -12.09 8.47 20.34
N PRO A 76 -10.95 8.36 21.05
CA PRO A 76 -10.19 9.54 21.46
C PRO A 76 -9.61 10.26 20.24
N LYS A 77 -9.54 11.60 20.31
CA LYS A 77 -8.79 12.40 19.34
C LYS A 77 -7.32 12.44 19.75
N VAL A 78 -6.45 12.13 18.81
CA VAL A 78 -5.00 12.34 18.90
C VAL A 78 -4.72 13.85 18.77
N GLU A 79 -3.57 14.31 19.25
CA GLU A 79 -3.12 15.73 19.23
C GLU A 79 -3.20 16.40 17.83
N THR A 80 -3.31 15.61 16.76
CA THR A 80 -3.43 16.05 15.37
C THR A 80 -4.87 16.30 14.89
N ASP A 81 -5.85 16.37 15.80
CA ASP A 81 -7.31 16.47 15.51
C ASP A 81 -7.85 15.29 14.67
N LYS A 82 -7.07 14.20 14.60
CA LYS A 82 -7.47 12.92 14.02
C LYS A 82 -7.93 11.97 15.11
N PHE A 83 -8.92 11.13 14.80
CA PHE A 83 -9.32 10.03 15.67
C PHE A 83 -8.23 8.96 15.74
N ASP A 84 -8.04 8.36 16.91
CA ASP A 84 -7.16 7.20 17.08
C ASP A 84 -7.70 6.00 16.27
N SER A 85 -6.83 5.37 15.48
CA SER A 85 -7.20 4.24 14.64
C SER A 85 -7.10 2.90 15.36
N CYS A 86 -6.35 2.84 16.47
CA CYS A 86 -5.99 1.59 17.13
C CYS A 86 -6.65 1.39 18.49
N ASN A 87 -7.11 2.48 19.13
CA ASN A 87 -7.76 2.42 20.43
C ASN A 87 -9.16 3.07 20.41
N MET A 88 -10.04 2.56 21.25
CA MET A 88 -11.37 3.13 21.51
C MET A 88 -11.61 3.27 23.02
N TYR A 89 -12.60 4.06 23.41
CA TYR A 89 -13.02 4.12 24.81
C TYR A 89 -13.66 2.82 25.28
N ASN A 90 -13.45 2.49 26.55
CA ASN A 90 -14.07 1.34 27.18
C ASN A 90 -15.54 1.62 27.52
N LEU A 91 -16.43 1.25 26.59
CA LEU A 91 -17.88 1.42 26.76
C LEU A 91 -18.47 0.56 27.89
N THR A 92 -17.79 -0.52 28.28
CA THR A 92 -18.28 -1.41 29.35
C THR A 92 -17.97 -0.87 30.74
N ALA A 93 -16.82 -0.21 30.91
CA ALA A 93 -16.42 0.41 32.17
C ALA A 93 -17.03 1.80 32.37
N ASN A 94 -17.51 2.45 31.30
CA ASN A 94 -18.03 3.82 31.31
C ASN A 94 -17.01 4.85 31.86
N ASP A 95 -15.73 4.51 31.72
CA ASP A 95 -14.57 5.30 32.13
C ASP A 95 -13.83 5.81 30.88
N ASN A 96 -13.05 6.89 31.02
CA ASN A 96 -12.17 7.42 29.96
C ASN A 96 -10.94 6.54 29.67
N SER A 97 -10.96 5.27 30.08
CA SER A 97 -9.93 4.30 29.74
C SER A 97 -10.05 3.85 28.28
N THR A 98 -8.92 3.68 27.61
CA THR A 98 -8.85 3.21 26.23
C THR A 98 -8.52 1.72 26.16
N ILE A 99 -9.14 1.00 25.24
CA ILE A 99 -8.89 -0.41 24.94
C ILE A 99 -8.45 -0.58 23.48
N PRO A 100 -7.62 -1.60 23.17
CA PRO A 100 -7.26 -1.91 21.79
C PRO A 100 -8.48 -2.44 21.03
N CYS A 101 -8.47 -2.22 19.72
CA CYS A 101 -9.59 -2.61 18.87
C CYS A 101 -9.46 -4.05 18.36
N ASP A 102 -10.55 -4.80 18.42
CA ASP A 102 -10.61 -6.19 17.93
C ASP A 102 -10.94 -6.28 16.42
N SER A 103 -11.59 -5.26 15.88
CA SER A 103 -11.99 -5.21 14.47
C SER A 103 -12.07 -3.78 13.95
N TRP A 104 -11.91 -3.63 12.64
CA TRP A 104 -11.79 -2.34 11.98
C TRP A 104 -12.80 -2.14 10.85
N VAL A 105 -13.12 -0.87 10.62
CA VAL A 105 -13.86 -0.38 9.46
C VAL A 105 -12.91 0.50 8.66
N TYR A 106 -12.73 0.15 7.40
CA TYR A 106 -11.81 0.80 6.46
C TYR A 106 -12.56 1.83 5.60
N ASP A 107 -11.89 2.93 5.25
CA ASP A 107 -12.36 3.86 4.24
C ASP A 107 -12.17 3.26 2.83
N LEU A 108 -13.29 2.99 2.16
CA LEU A 108 -13.34 2.35 0.84
C LEU A 108 -13.34 3.36 -0.32
N THR A 109 -13.13 4.65 -0.06
CA THR A 109 -13.17 5.71 -1.08
C THR A 109 -12.18 5.46 -2.22
N TYR A 110 -10.95 5.06 -1.89
CA TYR A 110 -9.87 4.82 -2.88
C TYR A 110 -9.62 3.33 -3.14
N TYR A 111 -9.69 2.49 -2.10
CA TYR A 111 -9.43 1.06 -2.18
C TYR A 111 -10.66 0.28 -1.74
N LYS A 112 -11.31 -0.43 -2.67
CA LYS A 112 -12.47 -1.28 -2.34
C LYS A 112 -12.07 -2.56 -1.61
N SER A 113 -10.85 -3.05 -1.88
CA SER A 113 -10.25 -4.21 -1.20
C SER A 113 -8.73 -4.16 -1.35
N SER A 114 -8.03 -4.67 -0.33
CA SER A 114 -6.58 -4.91 -0.34
C SER A 114 -6.25 -6.07 0.59
N ARG A 115 -5.07 -6.67 0.44
CA ARG A 115 -4.64 -7.74 1.37
C ARG A 115 -4.35 -7.19 2.77
N GLY A 116 -3.89 -5.94 2.87
CA GLY A 116 -3.76 -5.22 4.13
C GLY A 116 -5.09 -5.14 4.89
N MET A 117 -6.21 -4.88 4.20
CA MET A 117 -7.54 -4.89 4.81
C MET A 117 -8.01 -6.30 5.19
N GLU A 118 -7.87 -7.27 4.28
CA GLU A 118 -8.36 -8.65 4.50
C GLU A 118 -7.65 -9.34 5.67
N TRP A 119 -6.37 -9.05 5.87
CA TRP A 119 -5.55 -9.65 6.92
C TRP A 119 -5.41 -8.76 8.16
N ASN A 120 -6.06 -7.59 8.17
CA ASN A 120 -5.98 -6.59 9.24
C ASN A 120 -4.53 -6.22 9.62
N PHE A 121 -3.74 -5.79 8.64
CA PHE A 121 -2.41 -5.22 8.87
C PHE A 121 -2.49 -3.78 9.41
N VAL A 122 -3.24 -3.59 10.48
CA VAL A 122 -3.33 -2.31 11.20
C VAL A 122 -2.03 -2.09 11.99
N PRO A 123 -1.32 -0.96 11.77
CA PRO A 123 -0.06 -0.66 12.43
C PRO A 123 -0.19 -0.29 13.91
#